data_AF-A0A925GYE1-F1
#
_entry.id   AF-A0A925GYE1-F1
#
_cell.length_a   1.000
_cell.length_b   1.000
_cell.length_c   1.000
_cell.angle_alpha   90.00
_cell.angle_beta   90.00
_cell.angle_gamma   90.00
#
_symmetry.space_group_name_H-M   'P 1'
#
loop_
_entity.id
_entity.type
_entity.pdbx_description
1 polymer ?
#
loop_
_entity_poly.entity_id
_entity_poly.type
_entity_poly.pdbx_seq_one_letter_code
_entity_poly.pdbx_strand_id
1 'polypeptide(L)' 'MKEQQPADKRESDDAKLDKRSLHPSWRAFMEFCAELRHGDIERLTIQDGLPVLAERTKQKIKFTA' A
#
# COMPACT_ATOMS: atom_id res chain seq x y z
N MET A 1 -17.78 -42.16 4.60
CA MET A 1 -17.38 -41.03 5.44
C MET A 1 -16.66 -40.02 4.54
N LYS A 2 -17.25 -38.84 4.32
CA LYS A 2 -16.65 -37.74 3.58
C LYS A 2 -16.80 -36.50 4.46
N GLU A 3 -15.82 -36.26 5.32
CA GLU A 3 -15.72 -34.99 6.04
C GLU A 3 -14.96 -34.00 5.15
N GLN A 4 -15.69 -32.98 4.72
CA GLN A 4 -15.22 -31.89 3.88
C GLN A 4 -14.55 -30.82 4.75
N GLN A 5 -13.41 -30.31 4.30
CA GLN A 5 -12.70 -29.17 4.88
C GLN A 5 -13.60 -27.93 4.96
N PRO A 6 -13.50 -27.10 6.02
CA PRO A 6 -14.04 -25.75 5.95
C PRO A 6 -13.08 -24.87 5.13
N ALA A 7 -13.63 -24.26 4.08
CA ALA A 7 -12.97 -23.25 3.27
C ALA A 7 -12.74 -21.96 4.08
N ASP A 8 -11.49 -21.52 4.15
CA ASP A 8 -11.05 -20.21 4.67
C ASP A 8 -11.64 -19.10 3.77
N LYS A 9 -12.88 -18.69 4.06
CA LYS A 9 -13.46 -17.47 3.49
C LYS A 9 -12.86 -16.29 4.24
N ARG A 10 -11.70 -15.82 3.80
CA ARG A 10 -11.28 -14.45 4.10
C ARG A 10 -12.21 -13.49 3.37
N GLU A 11 -13.30 -13.16 4.05
CA GLU A 11 -14.20 -12.08 3.68
C GLU A 11 -13.34 -10.83 3.42
N SER A 12 -13.28 -10.45 2.15
CA SER A 12 -12.61 -9.24 1.72
C SER A 12 -13.58 -8.12 2.06
N ASP A 13 -13.50 -7.64 3.30
CA ASP A 13 -14.16 -6.42 3.73
C ASP A 13 -13.52 -5.28 2.94
N ASP A 14 -14.08 -5.01 1.76
CA ASP A 14 -13.81 -3.83 0.95
C ASP A 14 -14.42 -2.64 1.70
N ALA A 15 -13.82 -2.33 2.85
CA ALA A 15 -14.14 -1.19 3.66
C ALA A 15 -13.85 0.01 2.77
N LYS A 16 -14.93 0.52 2.17
CA LYS A 16 -15.01 1.72 1.36
C LYS A 16 -14.49 2.88 2.23
N LEU A 17 -13.17 3.03 2.30
CA LEU A 17 -12.52 4.06 3.09
C LEU A 17 -12.99 5.38 2.52
N ASP A 18 -13.85 6.07 3.28
CA ASP A 18 -14.31 7.39 2.90
C ASP A 18 -13.08 8.29 2.80
N LYS A 19 -12.68 8.62 1.56
CA LYS A 19 -11.47 9.43 1.28
C LYS A 19 -11.52 10.80 1.97
N ARG A 20 -12.69 11.23 2.45
CA ARG A 20 -12.89 12.49 3.18
C ARG A 20 -12.45 12.43 4.65
N SER A 21 -12.27 11.24 5.23
CA SER A 21 -11.82 11.08 6.63
C SER A 21 -10.31 10.84 6.77
N LEU A 22 -9.58 10.74 5.67
CA LEU A 22 -8.14 10.48 5.68
C LEU A 22 -7.34 11.76 5.91
N HIS A 23 -6.39 11.69 6.85
CA HIS A 23 -5.46 12.78 7.12
C HIS A 23 -4.72 13.19 5.82
N PRO A 24 -4.46 14.49 5.58
CA PRO A 24 -3.80 14.97 4.37
C PRO A 24 -2.47 14.27 4.07
N SER A 25 -1.68 13.96 5.10
CA SER A 25 -0.42 13.20 4.97
C SER A 25 -0.60 11.82 4.34
N TRP A 26 -1.64 11.09 4.75
CA TRP A 26 -1.96 9.79 4.16
C TRP A 26 -2.45 9.93 2.73
N ARG A 27 -3.23 10.98 2.44
CA ARG A 27 -3.66 11.28 1.08
C ARG A 27 -2.47 11.55 0.16
N ALA A 28 -1.56 12.42 0.57
CA ALA A 28 -0.35 12.74 -0.19
C ALA A 28 0.53 11.49 -0.41
N PHE A 29 0.66 10.64 0.62
CA PHE A 29 1.38 9.37 0.49
C PHE A 29 0.73 8.40 -0.52
N MET A 30 -0.61 8.28 -0.50
CA MET A 30 -1.33 7.45 -1.48
C MET A 30 -1.20 8.00 -2.90
N GLU A 31 -1.28 9.33 -3.07
CA GLU A 31 -1.04 9.99 -4.36
C GLU A 31 0.38 9.71 -4.86
N PHE A 32 1.39 9.84 -4.00
CA PHE A 32 2.77 9.47 -4.32
C PHE A 32 2.90 8.01 -4.77
N CYS A 33 2.24 7.06 -4.10
CA CYS A 33 2.25 5.65 -4.51
C CYS A 33 1.58 5.44 -5.88
N ALA A 34 0.48 6.16 -6.14
CA ALA A 34 -0.21 6.11 -7.42
C ALA A 34 0.66 6.66 -8.57
N GLU A 35 1.41 7.74 -8.32
CA GLU A 35 2.36 8.31 -9.28
C GLU A 35 3.57 7.40 -9.53
N LEU A 36 4.04 6.69 -8.50
CA LEU A 36 5.17 5.77 -8.62
C LEU A 36 4.87 4.61 -9.58
N ARG A 37 3.61 4.13 -9.61
CA ARG A 37 3.08 2.97 -10.35
C ARG A 37 3.79 1.65 -10.03
N HIS A 38 5.07 1.56 -10.32
CA HIS A 38 5.95 0.43 -10.04
C HIS A 38 7.26 0.95 -9.45
N GLY A 39 7.65 0.43 -8.29
CA GLY A 39 8.91 0.78 -7.66
C GLY A 39 8.89 0.52 -6.16
N ASP A 40 10.08 0.61 -5.57
CA ASP A 40 10.27 0.41 -4.14
C ASP A 40 10.42 1.75 -3.42
N ILE A 41 9.74 1.86 -2.28
CA ILE A 41 9.98 2.92 -1.31
C ILE A 41 11.11 2.43 -0.42
N GLU A 42 12.25 3.12 -0.50
CA GLU A 42 13.45 2.77 0.25
C GLU A 42 13.29 3.12 1.74
N ARG A 43 12.66 4.27 2.00
CA ARG A 43 12.41 4.77 3.35
C ARG A 43 11.05 5.44 3.40
N LEU A 44 10.25 5.03 4.38
CA LEU A 44 9.05 5.75 4.79
C LEU A 44 9.23 6.15 6.26
N THR A 45 9.15 7.44 6.54
CA THR A 45 9.18 7.96 7.91
C THR A 45 7.76 8.30 8.34
N ILE A 46 7.37 7.77 9.49
CA ILE A 46 6.08 8.04 10.14
C ILE A 46 6.33 8.76 11.45
N GLN A 47 5.59 9.83 11.72
CA GLN A 47 5.58 10.54 12.99
C GLN A 47 4.14 10.68 13.45
N ASP A 48 3.87 10.31 14.71
CA ASP A 48 2.52 10.35 15.30
C ASP A 48 1.47 9.61 14.46
N GLY A 49 1.87 8.53 13.78
CA GLY A 49 1.00 7.75 12.90
C GLY A 49 0.75 8.36 11.53
N LEU A 50 1.47 9.43 11.16
CA LEU A 50 1.32 10.14 9.88
C LEU A 50 2.59 10.04 9.02
N PRO A 51 2.45 9.80 7.69
CA PRO A 51 3.59 9.85 6.77
C PRO A 51 4.13 11.27 6.68
N VAL A 52 5.43 11.43 6.89
CA VAL A 52 6.09 12.74 6.79
C VAL A 52 7.13 12.79 5.69
N LEU A 53 7.70 11.64 5.31
CA LEU A 53 8.75 11.56 4.29
C LEU A 53 8.75 10.18 3.62
N ALA A 54 8.87 10.15 2.30
CA ALA A 54 9.08 8.95 1.52
C ALA A 54 10.27 9.14 0.56
N GLU A 55 11.27 8.27 0.65
CA GLU A 55 12.39 8.22 -0.30
C GLU A 55 12.17 7.07 -1.27
N ARG A 56 12.19 7.37 -2.57
CA ARG A 56 12.17 6.36 -3.63
C ARG A 56 13.57 5.83 -3.91
N THR A 57 13.69 4.53 -4.13
CA THR A 57 14.92 3.99 -4.72
C THR A 57 15.08 4.57 -6.13
N LYS A 58 16.28 5.02 -6.50
CA LYS A 58 16.62 5.31 -7.89
C LYS A 58 16.65 3.98 -8.66
N GLN A 59 15.50 3.59 -9.23
CA GLN A 59 15.27 2.53 -10.21
C GLN A 59 16.37 1.46 -10.34
N LYS A 60 16.07 0.22 -9.92
CA LYS A 60 16.80 -0.96 -10.45
C LYS A 60 16.29 -1.25 -11.86
N ILE A 61 16.98 -0.72 -12.88
CA ILE A 61 16.72 -1.10 -14.26
C ILE A 61 17.41 -2.44 -14.52
N LYS A 62 16.63 -3.52 -14.59
CA LYS A 62 17.07 -4.79 -15.17
C LYS A 62 16.77 -4.75 -16.66
N PHE A 63 17.81 -4.66 -17.48
CA PHE A 63 17.70 -4.96 -18.90
C PHE A 63 17.69 -6.48 -19.04
N THR A 64 16.53 -7.07 -19.29
CA THR A 64 16.43 -8.45 -19.77
C THR A 64 16.52 -8.44 -21.30
N ALA A 65 17.45 -9.22 -21.85
CA ALA A 65 17.45 -9.61 -23.26
C ALA A 65 16.35 -10.63 -23.53
#